data_AF-A0A9Q0DU62-F1
#
_entry.id   AF-A0A9Q0DU62-F1
#
_cell.length_a   1.000
_cell.length_b   1.000
_cell.length_c   1.000
_cell.angle_alpha   90.00
_cell.angle_beta   90.00
_cell.angle_gamma   90.00
#
_symmetry.space_group_name_H-M   'P 1'
#
loop_
_entity.id
_entity.type
_entity.pdbx_description
1 polymer ?
#
loop_
_entity_poly.entity_id
_entity_poly.type
_entity_poly.pdbx_seq_one_letter_code
_entity_poly.pdbx_strand_id
1 'polypeptide(L)'
;MAPVGFYQKVWKILQKCHGLSIDGYVLPSSTTREMTEGEIKFAVQVESVLNHVPQPEYRQLLVEALMILGLLADVDVAHMGGIVHVERILHGANDLFLADQKSQGTNEYFLEKDPATGICNFLYDSAPSGSYGTMTYLSKAAVAYVQDFLPSSSCLMQ
;
A
#
# COMPACT_ATOMS: atom_id res chain seq x y z
N MET A 1 -17.41 -3.28 -4.68
CA MET A 1 -16.71 -3.80 -5.88
C MET A 1 -15.31 -3.24 -5.88
N ALA A 2 -14.30 -4.02 -6.27
CA ALA A 2 -12.93 -3.52 -6.37
C ALA A 2 -12.81 -2.40 -7.44
N PRO A 3 -11.87 -1.45 -7.30
CA PRO A 3 -11.64 -0.42 -8.30
C PRO A 3 -11.35 -0.99 -9.70
N VAL A 4 -11.66 -0.23 -10.74
CA VAL A 4 -11.35 -0.62 -12.12
C VAL A 4 -9.85 -0.84 -12.27
N GLY A 5 -9.47 -1.98 -12.83
CA GLY A 5 -8.07 -2.31 -13.04
C GLY A 5 -7.34 -2.89 -11.82
N PHE A 6 -8.01 -3.05 -10.68
CA PHE A 6 -7.37 -3.46 -9.41
C PHE A 6 -6.52 -4.72 -9.53
N TYR A 7 -7.08 -5.81 -10.07
CA TYR A 7 -6.34 -7.07 -10.20
C TYR A 7 -5.17 -6.94 -11.19
N GLN A 8 -5.34 -6.20 -12.29
CA GLN A 8 -4.24 -5.92 -13.22
C GLN A 8 -3.11 -5.15 -12.52
N LYS A 9 -3.43 -4.20 -11.63
CA LYS A 9 -2.43 -3.49 -10.83
C LYS A 9 -1.70 -4.42 -9.88
N VAL A 10 -2.41 -5.28 -9.15
CA VAL A 10 -1.79 -6.29 -8.25
C VAL A 10 -0.88 -7.24 -9.03
N TRP A 11 -1.32 -7.69 -10.20
CA TRP A 11 -0.53 -8.54 -11.10
C TRP A 11 0.81 -7.89 -11.44
N LYS A 12 0.79 -6.63 -11.89
CA LYS A 12 2.00 -5.89 -12.25
C LYS A 12 2.96 -5.69 -11.08
N ILE A 13 2.45 -5.50 -9.87
CA ILE A 13 3.30 -5.41 -8.67
C ILE A 13 4.03 -6.74 -8.45
N LEU A 14 3.32 -7.87 -8.53
CA LEU A 14 3.91 -9.20 -8.34
C LEU A 14 4.95 -9.54 -9.39
N GLN A 15 4.85 -9.00 -10.61
CA GLN A 15 5.90 -9.13 -11.62
C GLN A 15 7.21 -8.41 -11.24
N LYS A 16 7.16 -7.48 -10.27
CA LYS A 16 8.30 -6.66 -9.85
C LYS A 16 8.82 -7.00 -8.46
N CYS A 17 8.19 -7.91 -7.72
CA CYS A 17 8.60 -8.28 -6.36
C CYS A 17 8.63 -9.79 -6.12
N HIS A 18 9.10 -10.22 -4.95
CA HIS A 18 9.03 -11.64 -4.55
C HIS A 18 7.65 -12.05 -4.04
N GLY A 19 6.84 -11.08 -3.59
CA GLY A 19 5.48 -11.30 -3.15
C GLY A 19 4.91 -10.07 -2.46
N LEU A 20 3.61 -10.09 -2.22
CA LEU A 20 2.87 -9.09 -1.45
C LEU A 20 2.48 -9.70 -0.11
N SER A 21 2.87 -9.05 0.99
CA SER A 21 2.39 -9.37 2.34
C SER A 21 1.22 -8.47 2.69
N ILE A 22 0.09 -9.07 3.07
CA ILE A 22 -1.13 -8.40 3.51
C ILE A 22 -1.71 -9.19 4.69
N ASP A 23 -1.80 -8.55 5.85
CA ASP A 23 -2.32 -9.10 7.10
C ASP A 23 -1.67 -10.44 7.49
N GLY A 24 -0.34 -10.52 7.31
CA GLY A 24 0.44 -11.75 7.56
C GLY A 24 0.31 -12.84 6.50
N TYR A 25 -0.57 -12.69 5.51
CA TYR A 25 -0.66 -13.58 4.35
C TYR A 25 0.26 -13.09 3.23
N VAL A 26 0.95 -14.03 2.58
CA VAL A 26 1.83 -13.71 1.45
C VAL A 26 1.21 -14.23 0.16
N LEU A 27 0.99 -13.31 -0.79
CA LEU A 27 0.70 -13.62 -2.18
C LEU A 27 2.03 -13.65 -2.95
N PRO A 28 2.56 -14.85 -3.30
CA PRO A 28 3.88 -14.98 -3.90
C PRO A 28 3.88 -14.54 -5.37
N SER A 29 5.02 -14.09 -5.88
CA SER A 29 5.14 -13.76 -7.30
C SER A 29 5.04 -14.96 -8.23
N SER A 30 5.26 -16.19 -7.73
CA SER A 30 5.04 -17.44 -8.48
C SER A 30 3.60 -17.57 -9.00
N THR A 31 2.62 -16.94 -8.35
CA THR A 31 1.23 -16.88 -8.82
C THR A 31 1.14 -16.33 -10.26
N THR A 32 2.01 -15.38 -10.63
CA THR A 32 2.05 -14.83 -11.99
C THR A 32 2.66 -15.77 -13.04
N ARG A 33 3.33 -16.84 -12.60
CA ARG A 33 3.89 -17.89 -13.48
C ARG A 33 2.93 -19.05 -13.69
N GLU A 34 2.03 -19.26 -12.72
CA GLU A 34 1.06 -20.37 -12.72
C GLU A 34 -0.29 -20.00 -13.35
N MET A 35 -0.55 -18.70 -13.53
CA MET A 35 -1.83 -18.16 -13.99
C MET A 35 -1.60 -17.16 -15.13
N THR A 36 -2.68 -16.57 -15.66
CA THR A 36 -2.62 -15.46 -16.64
C THR A 36 -3.26 -14.17 -16.11
N GLU A 37 -2.81 -13.03 -16.61
CA GLU A 37 -3.41 -11.73 -16.29
C GLU A 37 -4.89 -11.72 -16.74
N GLY A 38 -5.81 -11.45 -15.82
CA GLY A 38 -7.25 -11.46 -16.09
C GLY A 38 -7.95 -12.81 -15.88
N GLU A 39 -7.23 -13.86 -15.50
CA GLU A 39 -7.83 -15.12 -15.08
C GLU A 39 -8.61 -14.96 -13.77
N ILE A 40 -9.84 -15.48 -13.72
CA ILE A 40 -10.71 -15.39 -12.53
C ILE A 40 -10.02 -15.96 -11.29
N LYS A 41 -9.23 -17.02 -11.45
CA LYS A 41 -8.50 -17.68 -10.36
C LYS A 41 -7.55 -16.72 -9.63
N PHE A 42 -6.88 -15.84 -10.37
CA PHE A 42 -6.01 -14.82 -9.79
C PHE A 42 -6.82 -13.82 -8.95
N ALA A 43 -7.95 -13.34 -9.49
CA ALA A 43 -8.82 -12.41 -8.79
C ALA A 43 -9.35 -13.00 -7.47
N VAL A 44 -9.81 -14.26 -7.49
CA VAL A 44 -10.28 -14.98 -6.29
C VAL A 44 -9.17 -15.13 -5.25
N GLN A 45 -7.93 -15.38 -5.67
CA GLN A 45 -6.81 -15.50 -4.74
C GLN A 45 -6.48 -14.16 -4.06
N VAL A 46 -6.46 -13.06 -4.82
CA VAL A 46 -6.27 -11.70 -4.27
C VAL A 46 -7.40 -11.34 -3.31
N GLU A 47 -8.66 -11.61 -3.69
CA GLU A 47 -9.82 -11.39 -2.83
C GLU A 47 -9.77 -12.21 -1.55
N SER A 48 -9.37 -13.48 -1.65
CA SER A 48 -9.24 -14.34 -0.48
C SER A 48 -8.27 -13.73 0.53
N VAL A 49 -7.10 -13.25 0.09
CA VAL A 49 -6.14 -12.57 0.97
C VAL A 49 -6.76 -11.33 1.61
N LEU A 50 -7.37 -10.43 0.83
CA LEU A 50 -7.98 -9.21 1.36
C LEU A 50 -9.17 -9.46 2.28
N ASN A 51 -9.92 -10.53 2.06
CA ASN A 51 -11.09 -10.88 2.87
C ASN A 51 -10.74 -11.38 4.27
N HIS A 52 -9.46 -11.71 4.55
CA HIS A 52 -9.00 -12.01 5.90
C HIS A 52 -9.00 -10.77 6.81
N VAL A 53 -8.81 -9.58 6.22
CA VAL A 53 -8.84 -8.31 6.94
C VAL A 53 -10.27 -8.00 7.37
N PRO A 54 -10.64 -8.08 8.66
CA PRO A 54 -12.04 -8.02 9.07
C PRO A 54 -12.64 -6.63 8.96
N GLN A 55 -11.82 -5.58 9.05
CA GLN A 55 -12.25 -4.19 9.08
C GLN A 55 -12.34 -3.59 7.66
N PRO A 56 -13.54 -3.15 7.21
CA PRO A 56 -13.73 -2.61 5.87
C PRO A 56 -12.86 -1.40 5.54
N GLU A 57 -12.69 -0.47 6.48
CA GLU A 57 -11.98 0.78 6.30
C GLU A 57 -10.47 0.53 6.13
N TYR A 58 -9.90 -0.37 6.93
CA TYR A 58 -8.51 -0.80 6.76
C TYR A 58 -8.30 -1.54 5.44
N ARG A 59 -9.24 -2.41 5.07
CA ARG A 59 -9.22 -3.11 3.78
C ARG A 59 -9.29 -2.13 2.60
N GLN A 60 -10.06 -1.05 2.72
CA GLN A 60 -10.11 0.01 1.71
C GLN A 60 -8.75 0.70 1.57
N LEU A 61 -8.08 1.07 2.67
CA LEU A 61 -6.74 1.66 2.60
C LEU A 61 -5.71 0.72 1.96
N LEU A 62 -5.77 -0.58 2.24
CA LEU A 62 -4.93 -1.58 1.58
C LEU A 62 -5.17 -1.61 0.06
N VAL A 63 -6.43 -1.57 -0.36
CA VAL A 63 -6.80 -1.50 -1.79
C VAL A 63 -6.27 -0.23 -2.44
N GLU A 64 -6.42 0.92 -1.79
CA GLU A 64 -5.90 2.21 -2.27
C GLU A 64 -4.36 2.19 -2.38
N ALA A 65 -3.66 1.65 -1.39
CA ALA A 65 -2.21 1.50 -1.41
C ALA A 65 -1.74 0.57 -2.54
N LEU A 66 -2.42 -0.56 -2.77
CA LEU A 66 -2.15 -1.47 -3.88
C LEU A 66 -2.39 -0.80 -5.24
N MET A 67 -3.43 0.04 -5.37
CA MET A 67 -3.66 0.81 -6.59
C MET A 67 -2.50 1.76 -6.89
N ILE A 68 -2.00 2.46 -5.86
CA ILE A 68 -0.85 3.37 -5.97
C ILE A 68 0.43 2.58 -6.32
N LEU A 69 0.71 1.47 -5.63
CA LEU A 69 1.85 0.61 -5.94
C LEU A 69 1.80 0.10 -7.38
N GLY A 70 0.62 -0.26 -7.88
CA GLY A 70 0.46 -0.69 -9.26
C GLY A 70 0.65 0.44 -10.28
N LEU A 71 0.36 1.70 -9.90
CA LEU A 71 0.73 2.86 -10.69
C LEU A 71 2.26 3.03 -10.69
N LEU A 72 2.92 2.95 -9.54
CA LEU A 72 4.38 3.02 -9.44
C LEU A 72 5.07 1.88 -10.22
N ALA A 73 4.48 0.70 -10.22
CA ALA A 73 4.93 -0.43 -11.03
C ALA A 73 4.85 -0.12 -12.54
N ASP A 74 3.94 0.74 -13.01
CA ASP A 74 3.87 1.15 -14.42
C ASP A 74 4.96 2.19 -14.80
N VAL A 75 5.42 3.04 -13.87
CA VAL A 75 6.34 4.16 -14.15
C VAL A 75 7.83 3.78 -14.09
N ASP A 76 8.14 2.49 -14.25
CA ASP A 76 9.50 1.95 -14.37
C ASP A 76 10.37 1.92 -13.09
N VAL A 77 9.75 1.57 -11.96
CA VAL A 77 10.52 1.10 -10.79
C VAL A 77 11.27 -0.19 -11.18
N ALA A 78 12.60 -0.12 -11.18
CA ALA A 78 13.50 -1.22 -11.49
C ALA A 78 13.54 -2.22 -10.31
N HIS A 79 12.53 -3.11 -10.25
CA HIS A 79 12.40 -4.24 -9.32
C HIS A 79 12.34 -3.87 -7.81
N MET A 80 11.20 -4.17 -7.20
CA MET A 80 11.03 -4.22 -5.75
C MET A 80 11.52 -5.59 -5.26
N GLY A 81 12.83 -5.86 -5.30
CA GLY A 81 13.44 -7.20 -5.16
C GLY A 81 13.22 -7.97 -3.83
N GLY A 82 12.20 -7.66 -3.05
CA GLY A 82 11.83 -8.30 -1.79
C GLY A 82 10.32 -8.57 -1.68
N ILE A 83 9.88 -8.95 -0.48
CA ILE A 83 8.45 -8.99 -0.15
C ILE A 83 8.00 -7.56 0.14
N VAL A 84 6.93 -7.12 -0.52
CA VAL A 84 6.32 -5.81 -0.31
C VAL A 84 5.27 -5.95 0.81
N HIS A 85 5.52 -5.31 1.96
CA HIS A 85 4.60 -5.28 3.09
C HIS A 85 3.69 -4.06 2.97
N VAL A 86 2.43 -4.28 2.59
CA VAL A 86 1.50 -3.18 2.28
C VAL A 86 1.16 -2.37 3.54
N GLU A 87 1.11 -3.02 4.70
CA GLU A 87 0.83 -2.41 6.00
C GLU A 87 1.88 -1.36 6.37
N ARG A 88 3.15 -1.55 5.97
CA ARG A 88 4.21 -0.56 6.22
C ARG A 88 3.94 0.76 5.49
N ILE A 89 3.31 0.70 4.32
CA ILE A 89 2.91 1.90 3.57
C ILE A 89 1.76 2.60 4.29
N LEU A 90 0.76 1.85 4.79
CA LEU A 90 -0.35 2.41 5.56
C LEU A 90 0.15 3.09 6.83
N HIS A 91 1.07 2.46 7.57
CA HIS A 91 1.66 3.06 8.75
C HIS A 91 2.50 4.29 8.43
N GLY A 92 3.31 4.27 7.36
CA GLY A 92 4.04 5.45 6.90
C GLY A 92 3.11 6.60 6.52
N ALA A 93 1.99 6.30 5.85
CA ALA A 93 0.97 7.30 5.51
C ALA A 93 0.31 7.87 6.77
N ASN A 94 0.00 7.01 7.75
CA ASN A 94 -0.55 7.42 9.04
C ASN A 94 0.41 8.31 9.83
N ASP A 95 1.70 8.01 9.82
CA ASP A 95 2.70 8.84 10.51
C ASP A 95 2.83 10.22 9.85
N LEU A 96 2.81 10.29 8.52
CA LEU A 96 2.76 11.55 7.77
C LEU A 96 1.48 12.34 8.09
N PHE A 97 0.32 11.67 8.11
CA PHE A 97 -0.96 12.28 8.47
C PHE A 97 -0.92 12.88 9.87
N LEU A 98 -0.45 12.11 10.86
CA LEU A 98 -0.36 12.56 12.24
C LEU A 98 0.59 13.74 12.39
N ALA A 99 1.73 13.73 11.68
CA ALA A 99 2.65 14.86 11.68
C ALA A 99 1.99 16.14 11.14
N ASP A 100 1.24 16.03 10.03
CA ASP A 100 0.51 17.16 9.43
C ASP A 100 -0.66 17.64 10.30
N GLN A 101 -1.35 16.74 11.02
CA GLN A 101 -2.40 17.13 11.96
C GLN A 101 -1.83 17.86 13.19
N LYS A 102 -0.72 17.36 13.74
CA LYS A 102 -0.05 18.00 14.88
C LYS A 102 0.50 19.38 14.51
N SER A 103 1.07 19.53 13.31
CA SER A 103 1.59 20.83 12.85
C SER A 103 0.48 21.88 12.63
N GLN A 104 -0.74 21.43 12.33
CA GLN A 104 -1.93 22.27 12.24
C GLN A 104 -2.58 22.59 13.60
N GLY A 105 -2.03 22.06 14.70
CA GLY A 105 -2.52 22.33 16.05
C GLY A 105 -3.68 21.43 16.49
N THR A 106 -3.96 20.34 15.77
CA THR A 106 -4.92 19.33 16.23
C THR A 106 -4.43 18.73 17.55
N ASN A 107 -5.29 18.76 18.57
CA ASN A 107 -4.95 18.20 19.88
C ASN A 107 -4.77 16.68 19.79
N GLU A 108 -3.67 16.16 20.38
CA GLU A 108 -3.35 14.72 20.38
C GLU A 108 -4.48 13.86 20.95
N TYR A 109 -5.31 14.41 21.84
CA TYR A 109 -6.52 13.76 22.35
C TYR A 109 -7.47 13.29 21.23
N PHE A 110 -7.54 14.02 20.11
CA PHE A 110 -8.38 13.64 18.97
C PHE A 110 -7.68 12.72 17.96
N LEU A 111 -6.37 12.52 18.09
CA LEU A 111 -5.58 11.68 17.18
C LEU A 111 -5.52 10.23 17.67
N GLU A 112 -6.68 9.72 18.11
CA GLU A 112 -6.80 8.34 18.57
C GLU A 112 -6.52 7.37 17.41
N LYS A 113 -5.74 6.33 17.72
CA LYS A 113 -5.45 5.23 16.81
C LYS A 113 -6.36 4.08 17.13
N ASP A 114 -6.89 3.45 16.09
CA ASP A 114 -7.54 2.16 16.20
C ASP A 114 -6.56 1.14 16.82
N PRO A 115 -6.90 0.49 17.94
CA PRO A 115 -6.01 -0.45 18.62
C PRO A 115 -5.73 -1.73 17.81
N ALA A 116 -6.62 -2.12 16.89
CA ALA A 116 -6.43 -3.31 16.07
C ALA A 116 -5.42 -3.09 14.95
N THR A 117 -5.40 -1.90 14.37
CA THR A 117 -4.66 -1.61 13.13
C THR A 117 -3.56 -0.56 13.31
N GLY A 118 -3.57 0.21 14.39
CA GLY A 118 -2.62 1.29 14.65
C GLY A 118 -2.78 2.52 13.75
N ILE A 119 -3.86 2.59 12.97
CA ILE A 119 -4.17 3.72 12.08
C ILE A 119 -5.05 4.73 12.82
N CYS A 120 -4.79 6.02 12.60
CA CYS A 120 -5.59 7.10 13.19
C CYS A 120 -7.02 7.05 12.64
N ASN A 121 -8.03 7.15 13.51
CA ASN A 121 -9.43 7.10 13.12
C ASN A 121 -9.78 8.20 12.09
N PHE A 122 -9.20 9.40 12.24
CA PHE A 122 -9.40 10.48 11.27
C PHE A 122 -8.79 10.23 9.90
N LEU A 123 -7.81 9.34 9.78
CA LEU A 123 -7.32 8.96 8.46
C LEU A 123 -8.36 8.12 7.72
N TYR A 124 -9.06 7.21 8.41
CA TYR A 124 -10.19 6.46 7.83
C TYR A 124 -11.31 7.36 7.34
N ASP A 125 -11.62 8.41 8.11
CA ASP A 125 -12.69 9.36 7.79
C ASP A 125 -12.29 10.42 6.75
N SER A 126 -11.00 10.50 6.38
CA SER A 126 -10.52 11.48 5.43
C SER A 126 -11.00 11.15 4.01
N ALA A 127 -11.32 12.20 3.22
CA ALA A 127 -11.68 12.01 1.83
C ALA A 127 -10.51 11.35 1.06
N PRO A 128 -10.77 10.53 0.02
CA PRO A 128 -9.67 9.99 -0.77
C PRO A 128 -8.81 11.07 -1.44
N SER A 129 -9.42 12.19 -1.80
CA SER A 129 -8.78 13.31 -2.51
C SER A 129 -8.58 14.54 -1.62
N GLY A 130 -7.78 15.49 -2.12
CA GLY A 130 -7.45 16.73 -1.42
C GLY A 130 -6.13 16.67 -0.66
N SER A 131 -5.65 17.83 -0.22
CA SER A 131 -4.32 17.98 0.39
C SER A 131 -4.12 17.16 1.66
N TYR A 132 -5.21 16.83 2.35
CA TYR A 132 -5.22 16.02 3.57
C TYR A 132 -6.00 14.71 3.41
N GLY A 133 -6.25 14.29 2.17
CA GLY A 133 -6.94 13.04 1.88
C GLY A 133 -6.03 11.81 1.91
N THR A 134 -6.61 10.61 2.02
CA THR A 134 -5.87 9.34 2.13
C THR A 134 -4.84 9.17 1.02
N MET A 135 -5.22 9.46 -0.24
CA MET A 135 -4.36 9.25 -1.40
C MET A 135 -3.10 10.11 -1.36
N THR A 136 -3.15 11.31 -0.75
CA THR A 136 -1.98 12.18 -0.63
C THR A 136 -0.92 11.53 0.25
N TYR A 137 -1.31 11.00 1.40
CA TYR A 137 -0.38 10.36 2.34
C TYR A 137 0.07 8.99 1.87
N LEU A 138 -0.86 8.18 1.33
CA LEU A 138 -0.54 6.88 0.75
C LEU A 138 0.43 7.02 -0.43
N SER A 139 0.27 8.03 -1.29
CA SER A 139 1.19 8.26 -2.40
C SER A 139 2.59 8.62 -1.92
N LYS A 140 2.70 9.55 -0.96
CA LYS A 140 3.99 9.93 -0.37
C LYS A 140 4.67 8.72 0.29
N ALA A 141 3.94 7.96 1.10
CA ALA A 141 4.45 6.79 1.79
C ALA A 141 4.86 5.67 0.83
N ALA A 142 4.07 5.41 -0.22
CA ALA A 142 4.38 4.37 -1.21
C ALA A 142 5.65 4.72 -2.00
N VAL A 143 5.84 6.00 -2.37
CA VAL A 143 7.06 6.45 -3.05
C VAL A 143 8.27 6.27 -2.14
N ALA A 144 8.19 6.73 -0.89
CA ALA A 144 9.29 6.55 0.08
C ALA A 144 9.61 5.06 0.29
N TYR A 145 8.58 4.23 0.48
CA TYR A 145 8.74 2.79 0.65
C TYR A 145 9.42 2.12 -0.54
N VAL A 146 9.05 2.49 -1.77
CA VAL A 146 9.65 1.92 -2.98
C VAL A 146 11.09 2.40 -3.18
N GLN A 147 11.43 3.63 -2.77
CA GLN A 147 12.79 4.16 -2.84
C GLN A 147 13.79 3.33 -2.02
N ASP A 148 13.36 2.72 -0.91
CA ASP A 148 14.22 1.85 -0.09
C ASP A 148 14.71 0.59 -0.83
N PHE A 149 14.06 0.21 -1.94
CA PHE A 149 14.49 -0.92 -2.79
C PHE A 149 15.46 -0.51 -3.90
N LEU A 150 15.59 0.79 -4.16
CA LEU A 150 16.49 1.28 -5.19
C LEU A 150 17.94 1.23 -4.65
N PRO A 151 18.93 0.91 -5.51
CA PRO A 151 20.32 1.00 -5.10
C PRO A 151 20.59 2.42 -4.62
N SER A 152 21.06 2.57 -3.39
CA SER A 152 21.53 3.85 -2.89
C SER A 152 22.67 4.27 -3.81
N SER A 153 22.56 5.45 -4.44
CA SER A 153 23.64 6.08 -5.19
C SER A 153 24.79 6.44 -4.24
N SER A 154 25.47 5.43 -3.70
CA SER A 154 26.77 5.57 -3.07
C SER A 154 27.77 5.81 -4.17
N CYS A 155 27.84 7.06 -4.63
CA CYS A 155 29.02 7.54 -5.33
C CYS A 155 30.17 7.49 -4.32
N LEU A 156 30.93 6.40 -4.34
CA LEU A 156 32.26 6.36 -3.75
C LEU A 156 33.11 7.37 -4.53
N MET A 157 33.21 8.59 -4.01
CA MET A 157 34.29 9.48 -4.38
C MET A 157 35.57 8.91 -3.78
N GLN A 158 36.35 8.24 -4.63
CA GLN A 158 37.78 8.00 -4.42
C GLN A 158 38.59 9.11 -5.09
#